data_AF-A0A4Q4V9U6-F1
#
_entry.id   AF-A0A4Q4V9U6-F1
#
_cell.length_a   1.000
_cell.length_b   1.000
_cell.length_c   1.000
_cell.angle_alpha   90.00
_cell.angle_beta   90.00
_cell.angle_gamma   90.00
#
_symmetry.space_group_name_H-M   'P 1'
#
loop_
_entity.id
_entity.type
_entity.pdbx_description
1 polymer ?
#
loop_
_entity_poly.entity_id
_entity_poly.type
_entity_poly.pdbx_seq_one_letter_code
_entity_poly.pdbx_strand_id
1 'polypeptide(L)'
;MENQFRNGPQHSVPGERRAAKSEAFREKLRQMALPLAPLVQLTSGEIHPAFPPTLLNFWLLTDAQLEELAHFYHQRTPCRWTFHYPCPITSWAAALPLEEKRRKIGKFIGLRGCDTPVRIRSEDEVLEEARRARAAEDEEMWRRKLPWYY
;
A
#
# COMPACT_ATOMS: atom_id res chain seq x y z
N MET A 1 22.11 -47.09 -24.42
CA MET A 1 20.85 -46.42 -24.75
C MET A 1 20.79 -45.12 -23.96
N GLU A 2 21.36 -44.04 -24.52
CA GLU A 2 21.38 -42.71 -23.90
C GLU A 2 20.16 -41.92 -24.36
N ASN A 3 19.27 -41.56 -23.43
CA ASN A 3 18.17 -40.65 -23.70
C ASN A 3 18.64 -39.20 -23.53
N GLN A 4 19.02 -38.56 -24.64
CA GLN A 4 19.24 -37.12 -24.72
C GLN A 4 17.89 -36.39 -24.76
N PHE A 5 17.41 -35.92 -23.61
CA PHE A 5 16.32 -34.96 -23.55
C PHE A 5 16.81 -33.59 -24.04
N ARG A 6 16.51 -33.28 -25.30
CA ARG A 6 16.73 -31.95 -25.89
C ARG A 6 15.91 -30.92 -25.10
N ASN A 7 16.58 -30.01 -24.40
CA ASN A 7 15.98 -28.77 -23.91
C ASN A 7 15.54 -27.93 -25.10
N GLY A 8 14.22 -27.84 -25.32
CA GLY A 8 13.62 -26.93 -26.29
C GLY A 8 13.83 -25.46 -25.91
N PRO A 9 13.75 -24.54 -26.88
CA PRO A 9 13.98 -23.12 -26.63
C PRO A 9 12.94 -22.59 -25.62
N GLN A 10 13.44 -22.05 -24.51
CA GLN A 10 12.62 -21.37 -23.51
C GLN A 10 12.00 -20.11 -24.16
N HIS A 11 10.73 -20.21 -24.54
CA HIS A 11 9.92 -19.07 -24.95
C HIS A 11 9.68 -18.18 -23.72
N SER A 12 10.59 -17.24 -23.49
CA SER A 12 10.39 -16.21 -22.47
C SER A 12 9.18 -15.37 -22.84
N VAL A 13 8.24 -15.26 -21.90
CA VAL A 13 7.00 -14.52 -22.06
C VAL A 13 7.37 -13.03 -22.24
N PRO A 14 6.74 -12.27 -23.15
CA PRO A 14 7.17 -10.90 -23.50
C PRO A 14 7.29 -9.91 -22.33
N GLY A 15 6.73 -10.22 -21.15
CA GLY A 15 6.83 -9.42 -19.92
C GLY A 15 8.03 -9.74 -19.00
N GLU A 16 8.54 -10.97 -19.02
CA GLU A 16 9.58 -11.43 -18.07
C GLU A 16 10.89 -10.67 -18.24
N ARG A 17 11.28 -10.41 -19.50
CA ARG A 17 12.53 -9.69 -19.83
C ARG A 17 12.48 -8.21 -19.42
N ARG A 18 11.29 -7.59 -19.40
CA ARG A 18 11.11 -6.19 -18.97
C ARG A 18 11.11 -6.07 -17.46
N ALA A 19 10.43 -6.97 -16.75
CA ALA A 19 10.43 -7.00 -15.30
C ALA A 19 11.83 -7.24 -14.72
N ALA A 20 12.61 -8.16 -15.31
CA ALA A 20 13.97 -8.46 -14.89
C ALA A 20 14.95 -7.28 -15.05
N LYS A 21 14.65 -6.32 -15.93
CA LYS A 21 15.50 -5.14 -16.22
C LYS A 21 15.03 -3.85 -15.56
N SER A 22 13.85 -3.83 -14.95
CA SER A 22 13.30 -2.62 -14.35
C SER A 22 13.81 -2.47 -12.92
N GLU A 23 14.71 -1.51 -12.69
CA GLU A 23 15.21 -1.17 -11.36
C GLU A 23 14.06 -0.76 -10.42
N ALA A 24 13.10 0.01 -10.93
CA ALA A 24 11.90 0.40 -10.18
C ALA A 24 11.06 -0.80 -9.72
N PHE A 25 10.92 -1.83 -10.57
CA PHE A 25 10.20 -3.05 -10.20
C PHE A 25 10.94 -3.84 -9.12
N ARG A 26 12.26 -3.98 -9.24
CA ARG A 26 13.10 -4.67 -8.24
C ARG A 26 13.06 -3.97 -6.89
N GLU A 27 13.18 -2.64 -6.88
CA GLU A 27 13.06 -1.85 -5.66
C GLU A 27 11.66 -1.99 -5.04
N LYS A 28 10.61 -2.00 -5.86
CA LYS A 28 9.25 -2.23 -5.35
C LYS A 28 9.10 -3.63 -4.74
N LEU A 29 9.64 -4.67 -5.37
CA LEU A 29 9.64 -6.02 -4.81
C LEU A 29 10.39 -6.07 -3.47
N ARG A 30 11.53 -5.38 -3.36
CA ARG A 30 12.29 -5.26 -2.11
C ARG A 30 11.45 -4.60 -1.02
N GLN A 31 10.70 -3.55 -1.34
CA GLN A 31 9.77 -2.91 -0.41
C GLN A 31 8.63 -3.84 0.00
N MET A 32 8.05 -4.58 -0.95
CA MET A 32 6.96 -5.54 -0.69
C MET A 32 7.42 -6.72 0.17
N ALA A 33 8.69 -7.11 0.09
CA ALA A 33 9.30 -8.14 0.91
C ALA A 33 9.70 -7.69 2.33
N LEU A 34 9.52 -6.41 2.69
CA LEU A 34 9.87 -5.93 4.03
C LEU A 34 9.08 -6.69 5.10
N PRO A 35 9.75 -7.30 6.10
CA PRO A 35 9.08 -8.04 7.16
C PRO A 35 8.36 -7.08 8.11
N LEU A 36 7.20 -7.49 8.59
CA LEU A 36 6.42 -6.77 9.59
C LEU A 36 6.62 -7.42 10.97
N ALA A 37 6.85 -6.60 11.98
CA ALA A 37 6.91 -7.06 13.36
C ALA A 37 5.49 -7.48 13.83
N PRO A 38 5.33 -8.67 14.43
CA PRO A 38 4.04 -9.14 14.90
C PRO A 38 3.53 -8.31 16.07
N LEU A 39 2.23 -8.03 16.08
CA LEU A 39 1.53 -7.45 17.23
C LEU A 39 0.93 -8.56 18.08
N VAL A 40 0.97 -8.41 19.41
CA VAL A 40 0.36 -9.34 20.36
C VAL A 40 -0.96 -8.80 20.91
N GLN A 41 -1.89 -9.70 21.20
CA GLN A 41 -3.15 -9.34 21.87
C GLN A 41 -2.89 -9.05 23.35
N LEU A 42 -3.47 -7.97 23.88
CA LEU A 42 -3.22 -7.55 25.26
C LEU A 42 -3.72 -8.51 26.35
N THR A 43 -4.68 -9.37 26.03
CA THR A 43 -5.30 -10.30 27.00
C THR A 43 -4.60 -11.65 27.04
N SER A 44 -4.25 -12.20 25.88
CA SER A 44 -3.67 -13.55 25.76
C SER A 44 -2.16 -13.54 25.53
N GLY A 45 -1.60 -12.45 25.02
CA GLY A 45 -0.22 -12.40 24.53
C GLY A 45 -0.02 -13.08 23.17
N GLU A 46 -1.08 -13.63 22.56
CA GLU A 46 -1.01 -14.37 21.31
C GLU A 46 -1.01 -13.44 20.09
N ILE A 47 -0.52 -13.98 18.97
CA ILE A 47 -0.52 -13.32 17.65
C ILE A 47 -1.65 -13.93 16.81
N HIS A 48 -2.41 -13.08 16.11
CA HIS A 48 -3.44 -13.57 15.19
C HIS A 48 -2.80 -14.41 14.06
N PRO A 49 -3.34 -15.59 13.70
CA PRO A 49 -2.75 -16.46 12.66
C PRO A 49 -2.68 -15.81 11.27
N ALA A 50 -3.60 -14.89 10.97
CA ALA A 50 -3.58 -14.10 9.73
C ALA A 50 -2.76 -12.81 9.81
N PHE A 51 -1.98 -12.58 10.88
CA PHE A 51 -1.12 -11.39 10.96
C PHE A 51 -0.11 -11.41 9.80
N PRO A 52 -0.02 -10.33 9.01
CA PRO A 52 0.78 -10.34 7.79
C PRO A 52 2.28 -10.36 8.11
N PRO A 53 3.06 -11.33 7.60
CA PRO A 53 4.49 -11.41 7.88
C PRO A 53 5.31 -10.39 7.08
N THR A 54 4.80 -9.89 5.95
CA THR A 54 5.45 -8.90 5.10
C THR A 54 4.49 -7.82 4.64
N LEU A 55 5.03 -6.73 4.11
CA LEU A 55 4.22 -5.65 3.53
C LEU A 55 3.35 -6.16 2.37
N LEU A 56 3.84 -7.07 1.53
CA LEU A 56 3.04 -7.70 0.47
C LEU A 56 1.82 -8.44 1.05
N ASN A 57 2.05 -9.28 2.06
CA ASN A 57 0.99 -10.06 2.68
C ASN A 57 -0.09 -9.15 3.31
N PHE A 58 0.31 -8.00 3.87
CA PHE A 58 -0.63 -7.00 4.36
C PHE A 58 -1.56 -6.48 3.26
N TRP A 59 -1.02 -6.14 2.08
CA TRP A 59 -1.82 -5.66 0.95
C TRP A 59 -2.75 -6.73 0.37
N LEU A 60 -2.44 -8.01 0.59
CA LEU A 60 -3.24 -9.15 0.15
C LEU A 60 -4.31 -9.59 1.17
N LEU A 61 -4.41 -8.93 2.33
CA LEU A 61 -5.45 -9.24 3.31
C LEU A 61 -6.86 -9.00 2.73
N THR A 62 -7.73 -10.00 2.93
CA THR A 62 -9.13 -9.95 2.53
C THR A 62 -9.97 -9.16 3.53
N ASP A 63 -11.19 -8.79 3.13
CA ASP A 63 -12.14 -8.11 4.03
C ASP A 63 -12.40 -8.93 5.31
N ALA A 64 -12.62 -10.24 5.17
CA ALA A 64 -12.84 -11.14 6.29
C ALA A 64 -11.62 -11.19 7.24
N GLN A 65 -10.41 -11.27 6.71
CA GLN A 65 -9.19 -11.27 7.53
C GLN A 65 -9.01 -9.94 8.28
N LEU A 66 -9.36 -8.81 7.66
CA LEU A 66 -9.29 -7.51 8.32
C LEU A 66 -10.34 -7.40 9.44
N GLU A 67 -11.56 -7.91 9.24
CA GLU A 67 -12.60 -7.97 10.27
C GLU A 67 -12.20 -8.86 11.46
N GLU A 68 -11.58 -10.01 11.19
CA GLU A 68 -11.07 -10.91 12.22
C GLU A 68 -9.92 -10.28 13.00
N LEU A 69 -8.95 -9.66 12.31
CA LEU A 69 -7.86 -8.91 12.95
C LEU A 69 -8.40 -7.80 13.85
N ALA A 70 -9.34 -7.00 13.35
CA ALA A 70 -9.97 -5.93 14.13
C ALA A 70 -10.70 -6.48 15.36
N HIS A 71 -11.40 -7.60 15.24
CA HIS A 71 -12.07 -8.23 16.37
C HIS A 71 -11.08 -8.78 17.40
N PHE A 72 -10.09 -9.55 16.96
CA PHE A 72 -9.07 -10.16 17.80
C PHE A 72 -8.32 -9.14 18.66
N TYR A 73 -7.94 -7.99 18.08
CA TYR A 73 -7.26 -6.93 18.81
C TYR A 73 -8.19 -5.93 19.52
N HIS A 74 -9.46 -6.28 19.78
CA HIS A 74 -10.43 -5.42 20.48
C HIS A 74 -10.73 -4.07 19.76
N GLN A 75 -10.53 -4.00 18.45
CA GLN A 75 -10.73 -2.77 17.66
C GLN A 75 -12.11 -2.71 16.98
N ARG A 76 -12.67 -3.86 16.59
CA ARG A 76 -14.02 -3.96 16.01
C ARG A 76 -15.14 -3.85 17.06
N THR A 77 -14.93 -4.48 18.21
CA THR A 77 -15.86 -4.47 19.35
C THR A 77 -15.13 -3.83 20.53
N PRO A 78 -15.10 -2.49 20.62
CA PRO A 78 -14.30 -1.81 21.62
C PRO A 78 -14.65 -2.23 23.05
N CYS A 79 -13.64 -2.32 23.90
CA CYS A 79 -13.76 -2.63 25.32
C CYS A 79 -12.66 -1.92 26.11
N ARG A 80 -12.49 -2.26 27.40
CA ARG A 80 -11.46 -1.67 28.27
C ARG A 80 -10.05 -1.74 27.69
N TRP A 81 -9.73 -2.71 26.84
CA TRP A 81 -8.39 -2.91 26.27
C TRP A 81 -8.11 -2.10 25.01
N THR A 82 -9.13 -1.56 24.34
CA THR A 82 -8.99 -0.94 23.01
C THR A 82 -7.98 0.19 23.03
N PHE A 83 -8.05 1.07 24.02
CA PHE A 83 -7.20 2.25 24.15
C PHE A 83 -5.82 1.97 24.75
N HIS A 84 -5.53 0.73 25.13
CA HIS A 84 -4.20 0.33 25.61
C HIS A 84 -3.24 -0.07 24.48
N TYR A 85 -3.75 -0.21 23.25
CA TYR A 85 -2.89 -0.39 22.08
C TYR A 85 -2.24 0.95 21.67
N PRO A 86 -1.04 0.95 21.06
CA PRO A 86 -0.33 2.18 20.72
C PRO A 86 -1.07 3.13 19.77
N CYS A 87 -1.84 2.58 18.82
CA CYS A 87 -2.54 3.34 17.78
C CYS A 87 -3.98 2.83 17.62
N PRO A 88 -4.87 3.02 18.62
CA PRO A 88 -6.19 2.42 18.61
C PRO A 88 -7.06 2.93 17.46
N ILE A 89 -7.89 2.06 16.91
CA ILE A 89 -8.86 2.43 15.88
C ILE A 89 -10.08 3.05 16.56
N THR A 90 -10.32 4.33 16.29
CA THR A 90 -11.39 5.11 16.95
C THR A 90 -12.78 4.83 16.39
N SER A 91 -12.87 4.40 15.13
CA SER A 91 -14.14 4.07 14.47
C SER A 91 -13.99 2.87 13.56
N TRP A 92 -14.71 1.79 13.86
CA TRP A 92 -14.86 0.62 13.01
C TRP A 92 -16.34 0.40 12.70
N ALA A 93 -16.69 0.31 11.42
CA ALA A 93 -18.03 -0.08 10.99
C ALA A 93 -17.94 -1.25 10.02
N ALA A 94 -18.86 -2.21 10.13
CA ALA A 94 -18.85 -3.40 9.29
C ALA A 94 -19.02 -3.07 7.79
N ALA A 95 -19.73 -1.99 7.49
CA ALA A 95 -19.99 -1.51 6.13
C ALA A 95 -18.85 -0.66 5.53
N LEU A 96 -17.71 -0.51 6.22
CA LEU A 96 -16.57 0.21 5.66
C LEU A 96 -16.06 -0.47 4.37
N PRO A 97 -15.63 0.28 3.36
CA PRO A 97 -14.95 -0.29 2.20
C PRO A 97 -13.64 -0.99 2.60
N LEU A 98 -13.25 -2.02 1.84
CA LEU A 98 -12.03 -2.80 2.06
C LEU A 98 -10.79 -1.92 2.24
N GLU A 99 -10.61 -0.91 1.38
CA GLU A 99 -9.46 0.00 1.44
C GLU A 99 -9.42 0.81 2.73
N GLU A 100 -10.58 1.20 3.27
CA GLU A 100 -10.65 1.96 4.52
C GLU A 100 -10.36 1.06 5.73
N LYS A 101 -10.89 -0.17 5.75
CA LYS A 101 -10.54 -1.19 6.74
C LYS A 101 -9.04 -1.46 6.73
N ARG A 102 -8.46 -1.64 5.55
CA ARG A 102 -7.02 -1.86 5.36
C ARG A 102 -6.21 -0.68 5.89
N ARG A 103 -6.59 0.56 5.58
CA ARG A 103 -5.93 1.76 6.13
C ARG A 103 -5.99 1.82 7.65
N LYS A 104 -7.17 1.61 8.24
CA LYS A 104 -7.34 1.61 9.70
C LYS A 104 -6.47 0.53 10.37
N ILE A 105 -6.43 -0.70 9.84
CA ILE A 105 -5.54 -1.76 10.32
C ILE A 105 -4.07 -1.42 10.10
N GLY A 106 -3.71 -0.89 8.93
CA GLY A 106 -2.35 -0.47 8.61
C GLY A 106 -1.82 0.55 9.61
N LYS A 107 -2.61 1.57 9.92
CA LYS A 107 -2.27 2.57 10.95
C LYS A 107 -2.17 1.92 12.34
N PHE A 108 -3.10 1.03 12.68
CA PHE A 108 -3.12 0.32 13.96
C PHE A 108 -1.85 -0.49 14.21
N ILE A 109 -1.32 -1.18 13.19
CA ILE A 109 -0.07 -1.96 13.29
C ILE A 109 1.19 -1.14 13.02
N GLY A 110 1.08 0.19 12.87
CA GLY A 110 2.22 1.11 12.75
C GLY A 110 2.73 1.38 11.34
N LEU A 111 1.98 1.06 10.28
CA LEU A 111 2.33 1.41 8.91
C LEU A 111 2.09 2.90 8.62
N ARG A 112 3.04 3.51 7.90
CA ARG A 112 2.92 4.89 7.44
C ARG A 112 2.08 5.00 6.17
N GLY A 113 1.44 6.15 5.98
CA GLY A 113 0.62 6.44 4.80
C GLY A 113 -0.78 5.81 4.83
N CYS A 114 -1.15 5.19 5.96
CA CYS A 114 -2.45 4.55 6.19
C CYS A 114 -3.46 5.45 6.93
N ASP A 115 -3.22 6.76 6.99
CA ASP A 115 -4.13 7.68 7.68
C ASP A 115 -5.53 7.76 7.04
N THR A 116 -6.54 7.91 7.90
CA THR A 116 -7.95 8.06 7.54
C THR A 116 -8.50 9.25 8.33
N PRO A 117 -9.33 10.14 7.74
CA PRO A 117 -9.80 10.13 6.35
C PRO A 117 -8.72 10.53 5.34
N VAL A 118 -8.79 9.97 4.13
CA VAL A 118 -7.99 10.44 3.00
C VAL A 118 -8.62 11.72 2.48
N ARG A 119 -7.85 12.80 2.37
CA ARG A 119 -8.31 14.01 1.66
C ARG A 119 -8.41 13.66 0.17
N ILE A 120 -9.60 13.25 -0.26
CA ILE A 120 -9.92 13.10 -1.68
C ILE A 120 -10.00 14.53 -2.23
N ARG A 121 -9.07 14.88 -3.11
CA ARG A 121 -9.13 16.16 -3.84
C ARG A 121 -10.33 16.10 -4.77
N SER A 122 -11.13 17.17 -4.81
CA SER A 122 -12.21 17.25 -5.79
C SER A 122 -11.64 17.26 -7.21
N GLU A 123 -12.45 16.85 -8.18
CA GLU A 123 -12.09 16.93 -9.61
C GLU A 123 -11.71 18.36 -9.99
N ASP A 124 -12.43 19.36 -9.46
CA ASP A 124 -12.14 20.78 -9.64
C ASP A 124 -10.74 21.15 -9.11
N GLU A 125 -10.38 20.69 -7.91
CA GLU A 125 -9.04 20.94 -7.36
C GLU A 125 -7.93 20.31 -8.21
N VAL A 126 -8.18 19.15 -8.81
CA VAL A 126 -7.22 18.47 -9.70
C VAL A 126 -7.12 19.22 -11.04
N LEU A 127 -8.25 19.65 -11.60
CA LEU A 127 -8.30 20.38 -12.86
C LEU A 127 -7.61 21.75 -12.75
N GLU A 128 -7.84 22.48 -11.66
CA GLU A 128 -7.20 23.78 -11.43
C GLU A 128 -5.68 23.66 -11.23
N GLU A 129 -5.21 22.60 -10.58
CA GLU A 129 -3.78 22.34 -10.49
C GLU A 129 -3.17 21.99 -11.86
N ALA A 130 -3.85 21.16 -12.66
CA ALA A 130 -3.40 20.85 -14.01
C ALA A 130 -3.35 22.10 -14.91
N ARG A 131 -4.34 23.01 -14.78
CA ARG A 131 -4.35 24.29 -15.50
C ARG A 131 -3.17 25.17 -15.08
N ARG A 132 -2.91 25.30 -13.78
CA ARG A 132 -1.77 26.07 -13.25
C ARG A 132 -0.43 25.49 -13.68
N ALA A 133 -0.28 24.17 -13.68
CA ALA A 133 0.94 23.51 -14.13
C ALA A 133 1.24 23.82 -15.60
N ARG A 134 0.24 23.73 -16.48
CA ARG A 134 0.39 24.10 -17.90
C ARG A 134 0.78 25.55 -18.10
N ALA A 135 0.14 26.48 -17.38
CA ALA A 135 0.47 27.90 -17.47
C ALA A 135 1.91 28.19 -17.02
N ALA A 136 2.38 27.51 -15.96
CA ALA A 136 3.74 27.64 -15.48
C ALA A 136 4.78 27.06 -16.47
N GLU A 137 4.48 25.91 -17.09
CA GLU A 137 5.32 25.32 -18.15
C GLU A 137 5.42 26.24 -19.36
N ASP A 138 4.29 26.85 -19.78
CA ASP A 138 4.27 27.81 -20.87
C ASP A 138 5.08 29.07 -20.52
N GLU A 139 4.93 29.62 -19.31
CA GLU A 139 5.71 30.77 -18.84
C GLU A 139 7.22 30.46 -18.78
N GLU A 140 7.61 29.29 -18.29
CA GLU A 140 9.00 28.84 -18.27
C GLU A 140 9.54 28.67 -19.71
N MET A 141 8.73 28.12 -20.61
CA MET A 141 9.07 27.98 -22.03
C MET A 141 9.27 29.35 -22.70
N TRP A 142 8.41 30.33 -22.42
CA TRP A 142 8.56 31.70 -22.89
C TRP A 142 9.82 32.35 -22.32
N ARG A 143 10.08 32.20 -21.03
CA ARG A 143 11.30 32.71 -20.37
C ARG A 143 12.58 32.13 -20.98
N ARG A 144 12.58 30.86 -21.41
CA ARG A 144 13.71 30.21 -22.11
C ARG A 144 13.89 30.69 -23.55
N LYS A 145 12.83 31.17 -24.23
CA LYS A 145 12.88 31.67 -25.61
C LYS A 145 13.19 33.16 -25.72
N LEU A 146 12.89 33.94 -24.68
CA LEU A 146 13.14 35.38 -24.61
C LEU A 146 14.62 35.87 -24.57
N PRO A 147 15.67 35.04 -24.35
CA PRO A 147 17.07 35.54 -24.41
C PRO A 147 17.54 36.02 -25.78
N TRP A 148 16.79 35.73 -26.86
CA TRP A 148 17.19 36.03 -28.24
C TRP A 148 16.59 37.33 -28.80
N TYR A 149 15.91 38.14 -27.97
CA TYR A 149 15.20 39.36 -28.38
C TYR A 149 15.67 40.63 -27.63
N TYR A 150 16.92 40.66 -27.15
CA TYR A 150 17.58 41.87 -26.62
C TYR A 150 18.95 42.08 -27.27
#